data_AF-A0A0F9HBG1-F1
#
_entry.id   AF-A0A0F9HBG1-F1
#
_cell.length_a   1.000
_cell.length_b   1.000
_cell.length_c   1.000
_cell.angle_alpha   90.00
_cell.angle_beta   90.00
_cell.angle_gamma   90.00
#
_symmetry.space_group_name_H-M   'P 1'
#
loop_
_entity.id
_entity.type
_entity.pdbx_description
1 polymer ?
#
loop_
_entity_poly.entity_id
_entity_poly.type
_entity_poly.pdbx_seq_one_letter_code
_entity_poly.pdbx_strand_id
1 'polypeptide(L)'
;MTTAPRIIIHAGFHKTGTTSLQGFLSRNRAALAPHATIYIKTDLGPARYLGRWYGQRPVFWRRWLFRAGWRRFLRSIPASPVIIISRESLSGMMPGFRRHGRTVTGYEGSAIPLAREIVTGLRQRFGPDCQIEFLYTLREGESLLRSLHGHILRSSPLTEDWPEFRARFPDAPDLGTEAAQIAKAIAPVPVHSAWLEDLVRHPHGPGGAITD
;
A
#
# COMPACT_ATOMS: atom_id res chain seq x y z
N MET A 1 6.03 5.64 -31.75
CA MET A 1 6.33 4.62 -30.73
C MET A 1 5.70 5.09 -29.44
N THR A 2 4.73 4.35 -28.88
CA THR A 2 4.20 4.65 -27.55
C THR A 2 5.29 4.32 -26.54
N THR A 3 5.80 5.32 -25.82
CA THR A 3 6.77 5.13 -24.73
C THR A 3 6.21 4.16 -23.69
N ALA A 4 7.08 3.27 -23.17
CA ALA A 4 6.68 2.36 -22.11
C ALA A 4 6.19 3.16 -20.89
N PRO A 5 5.06 2.80 -20.28
CA PRO A 5 4.46 3.61 -19.24
C PRO A 5 5.31 3.58 -17.96
N ARG A 6 5.36 4.71 -17.26
CA ARG A 6 5.86 4.84 -15.89
C ARG A 6 4.72 4.61 -14.92
N ILE A 7 4.86 3.65 -14.02
CA ILE A 7 3.80 3.18 -13.13
C ILE A 7 4.28 3.27 -11.70
N ILE A 8 3.64 4.16 -10.93
CA ILE A 8 3.93 4.40 -9.52
C ILE A 8 2.89 3.68 -8.68
N ILE A 9 3.33 2.69 -7.90
CA ILE A 9 2.51 1.94 -6.96
C ILE A 9 2.75 2.48 -5.55
N HIS A 10 1.83 3.32 -5.07
CA HIS A 10 1.81 3.70 -3.67
C HIS A 10 1.06 2.63 -2.85
N ALA A 11 1.81 1.66 -2.35
CA ALA A 11 1.35 0.59 -1.45
C ALA A 11 1.58 0.97 0.02
N GLY A 12 1.40 2.26 0.37
CA GLY A 12 1.64 2.76 1.73
C GLY A 12 0.98 1.91 2.81
N PHE A 13 1.70 1.69 3.90
CA PHE A 13 1.19 0.89 5.01
C PHE A 13 -0.06 1.56 5.63
N HIS A 14 -0.79 0.81 6.46
CA HIS A 14 -1.95 1.41 7.11
C HIS A 14 -1.46 2.43 8.13
N LYS A 15 -2.16 3.57 8.22
CA LYS A 15 -1.88 4.67 9.18
C LYS A 15 -0.60 5.49 8.95
N THR A 16 -0.04 5.42 7.76
CA THR A 16 1.14 6.21 7.34
C THR A 16 0.79 7.42 6.44
N GLY A 17 -0.45 7.94 6.52
CA GLY A 17 -0.87 9.10 5.73
C GLY A 17 -1.49 8.78 4.36
N THR A 18 -1.71 7.50 4.04
CA THR A 18 -2.31 7.05 2.77
C THR A 18 -3.64 7.72 2.42
N THR A 19 -4.53 7.93 3.40
CA THR A 19 -5.81 8.63 3.15
C THR A 19 -5.60 10.10 2.75
N SER A 20 -4.63 10.78 3.38
CA SER A 20 -4.30 12.18 3.06
C SER A 20 -3.68 12.30 1.67
N LEU A 21 -2.75 11.41 1.32
CA LEU A 21 -2.15 11.33 -0.02
C LEU A 21 -3.22 11.04 -1.08
N GLN A 22 -4.09 10.04 -0.88
CA GLN A 22 -5.19 9.76 -1.81
C GLN A 22 -6.18 10.93 -1.89
N GLY A 23 -6.38 11.67 -0.80
CA GLY A 23 -7.19 12.88 -0.77
C GLY A 23 -6.56 14.00 -1.60
N PHE A 24 -5.24 14.20 -1.49
CA PHE A 24 -4.49 15.13 -2.33
C PHE A 24 -4.62 14.77 -3.82
N LEU A 25 -4.40 13.51 -4.18
CA LEU A 25 -4.56 13.03 -5.56
C LEU A 25 -5.99 13.21 -6.08
N SER A 26 -7.00 12.98 -5.23
CA SER A 26 -8.41 13.18 -5.57
C SER A 26 -8.69 14.65 -5.88
N ARG A 27 -8.26 15.57 -5.02
CA ARG A 27 -8.49 17.01 -5.17
C ARG A 27 -7.77 17.60 -6.39
N ASN A 28 -6.58 17.10 -6.69
CA ASN A 28 -5.75 17.60 -7.78
C ASN A 28 -5.89 16.80 -9.09
N ARG A 29 -6.84 15.86 -9.17
CA ARG A 29 -6.97 14.97 -10.34
C ARG A 29 -7.11 15.72 -11.66
N ALA A 30 -7.88 16.81 -11.70
CA ALA A 30 -8.05 17.62 -12.91
C ALA A 30 -6.74 18.30 -13.34
N ALA A 31 -6.00 18.88 -12.40
CA ALA A 31 -4.71 19.52 -12.65
C ALA A 31 -3.62 18.50 -13.05
N LEU A 32 -3.69 17.28 -12.53
CA LEU A 32 -2.73 16.21 -12.82
C LEU A 32 -3.06 15.41 -14.09
N ALA A 33 -4.29 15.51 -14.63
CA ALA A 33 -4.74 14.72 -15.77
C ALA A 33 -3.86 14.82 -17.03
N PRO A 34 -3.26 15.98 -17.38
CA PRO A 34 -2.32 16.08 -18.51
C PRO A 34 -1.03 15.28 -18.30
N HIS A 35 -0.68 14.98 -17.04
CA HIS A 35 0.61 14.40 -16.67
C HIS A 35 0.51 12.94 -16.21
N ALA A 36 -0.59 12.55 -15.57
CA ALA A 36 -0.76 11.21 -15.03
C ALA A 36 -2.24 10.77 -14.94
N THR A 37 -2.47 9.48 -15.16
CA THR A 37 -3.76 8.85 -14.86
C THR A 37 -3.73 8.23 -13.47
N ILE A 38 -4.67 8.63 -12.62
CA ILE A 38 -4.71 8.27 -11.20
C ILE A 38 -5.76 7.20 -10.92
N TYR A 39 -5.42 6.18 -10.14
CA TYR A 39 -6.33 5.13 -9.68
C TYR A 39 -6.23 4.96 -8.16
N ILE A 40 -7.30 5.29 -7.44
CA ILE A 40 -7.37 5.25 -5.98
C ILE A 40 -8.73 4.73 -5.51
N LYS A 41 -8.80 4.27 -4.26
CA LYS A 41 -10.06 3.92 -3.58
C LYS A 41 -10.95 2.95 -4.39
N THR A 42 -12.05 3.44 -4.97
CA THR A 42 -13.07 2.70 -5.72
C THR A 42 -12.65 2.42 -7.16
N ASP A 43 -11.70 3.18 -7.70
CA ASP A 43 -11.21 3.02 -9.08
C ASP A 43 -10.61 1.63 -9.32
N LEU A 44 -10.10 0.99 -8.26
CA LEU A 44 -9.52 -0.36 -8.31
C LEU A 44 -10.58 -1.47 -8.37
N GLY A 45 -11.88 -1.14 -8.30
CA GLY A 45 -12.96 -2.11 -8.28
C GLY A 45 -12.76 -3.17 -7.17
N PRO A 46 -12.95 -4.47 -7.44
CA PRO A 46 -12.70 -5.53 -6.46
C PRO A 46 -11.25 -5.63 -5.96
N ALA A 47 -10.25 -5.22 -6.77
CA ALA A 47 -8.84 -5.30 -6.38
C ALA A 47 -8.54 -4.48 -5.11
N ARG A 48 -9.38 -3.48 -4.81
CA ARG A 48 -9.28 -2.59 -3.65
C ARG A 48 -9.35 -3.28 -2.27
N TYR A 49 -9.87 -4.51 -2.18
CA TYR A 49 -9.99 -5.23 -0.91
C TYR A 49 -9.36 -6.62 -0.93
N LEU A 50 -9.02 -7.16 -2.11
CA LEU A 50 -8.49 -8.52 -2.24
C LEU A 50 -7.12 -8.69 -1.61
N GLY A 51 -6.28 -7.64 -1.60
CA GLY A 51 -5.00 -7.68 -0.89
C GLY A 51 -5.20 -7.76 0.63
N ARG A 52 -6.16 -7.02 1.20
CA ARG A 52 -6.58 -7.17 2.61
C ARG A 52 -7.10 -8.57 2.90
N TRP A 53 -7.92 -9.13 2.02
CA TRP A 53 -8.41 -10.52 2.17
C TRP A 53 -7.26 -11.52 2.16
N TYR A 54 -6.26 -11.34 1.29
CA TYR A 54 -5.06 -12.15 1.34
C TYR A 54 -4.30 -11.96 2.67
N GLY A 55 -4.09 -10.73 3.13
CA GLY A 55 -3.43 -10.45 4.42
C GLY A 55 -4.12 -11.07 5.63
N GLN A 56 -5.46 -11.13 5.64
CA GLN A 56 -6.23 -11.83 6.68
C GLN A 56 -5.90 -13.32 6.77
N ARG A 57 -5.65 -13.96 5.63
CA ARG A 57 -5.31 -15.38 5.55
C ARG A 57 -4.49 -15.64 4.29
N PRO A 58 -3.14 -15.51 4.35
CA PRO A 58 -2.25 -15.73 3.22
C PRO A 58 -2.15 -17.21 2.83
N VAL A 59 -3.22 -17.72 2.25
CA VAL A 59 -3.32 -19.04 1.62
C VAL A 59 -3.37 -18.89 0.11
N PHE A 60 -3.01 -19.95 -0.60
CA PHE A 60 -2.84 -19.91 -2.06
C PHE A 60 -4.11 -19.46 -2.80
N TRP A 61 -5.30 -19.93 -2.41
CA TRP A 61 -6.57 -19.54 -3.06
C TRP A 61 -6.83 -18.03 -2.94
N ARG A 62 -6.53 -17.41 -1.80
CA ARG A 62 -6.71 -15.96 -1.62
C ARG A 62 -5.67 -15.15 -2.38
N ARG A 63 -4.44 -15.66 -2.52
CA ARG A 63 -3.43 -15.09 -3.42
C ARG A 63 -3.88 -15.16 -4.87
N TRP A 64 -4.44 -16.29 -5.29
CA TRP A 64 -5.00 -16.46 -6.63
C TRP A 64 -6.14 -15.48 -6.90
N LEU A 65 -7.04 -15.27 -5.92
CA LEU A 65 -8.11 -14.27 -6.03
C LEU A 65 -7.55 -12.85 -6.20
N PHE A 66 -6.55 -12.47 -5.39
CA PHE A 66 -5.86 -11.19 -5.55
C PHE A 66 -5.28 -11.04 -6.96
N ARG A 67 -4.51 -12.03 -7.42
CA ARG A 67 -3.91 -12.05 -8.76
C ARG A 67 -4.97 -11.88 -9.86
N ALA A 68 -6.07 -12.63 -9.78
CA ALA A 68 -7.16 -12.56 -10.76
C ALA A 68 -7.84 -11.18 -10.76
N GLY A 69 -8.16 -10.65 -9.57
CA GLY A 69 -8.76 -9.33 -9.41
C GLY A 69 -7.84 -8.20 -9.88
N TRP A 70 -6.56 -8.27 -9.53
CA TRP A 70 -5.52 -7.33 -9.97
C TRP A 70 -5.41 -7.31 -11.49
N ARG A 71 -5.27 -8.48 -12.14
CA ARG A 71 -5.24 -8.57 -13.60
C ARG A 71 -6.53 -8.09 -14.27
N ARG A 72 -7.69 -8.23 -13.62
CA ARG A 72 -8.96 -7.72 -14.15
C ARG A 72 -8.98 -6.20 -14.13
N PHE A 73 -8.56 -5.59 -13.02
CA PHE A 73 -8.39 -4.14 -12.91
C PHE A 73 -7.38 -3.60 -13.93
N LEU A 74 -6.22 -4.24 -14.09
CA LEU A 74 -5.22 -3.81 -15.07
C LEU A 74 -5.74 -3.86 -16.52
N ARG A 75 -6.62 -4.81 -16.84
CA ARG A 75 -7.28 -4.89 -18.16
C ARG A 75 -8.31 -3.79 -18.38
N SER A 76 -8.92 -3.25 -17.33
CA SER A 76 -9.93 -2.20 -17.45
C SER A 76 -9.35 -0.79 -17.59
N ILE A 77 -8.06 -0.59 -17.32
CA ILE A 77 -7.44 0.73 -17.39
C ILE A 77 -6.76 0.96 -18.75
N PRO A 78 -6.96 2.15 -19.37
CA PRO A 78 -6.25 2.53 -20.59
C PRO A 78 -4.74 2.64 -20.35
N ALA A 79 -3.96 2.48 -21.42
CA ALA A 79 -2.56 2.84 -21.39
C ALA A 79 -2.43 4.36 -21.23
N SER A 80 -1.45 4.79 -20.44
CA SER A 80 -1.13 6.19 -20.19
C SER A 80 0.37 6.32 -19.95
N PRO A 81 1.03 7.41 -20.37
CA PRO A 81 2.46 7.59 -20.15
C PRO A 81 2.86 7.48 -18.68
N VAL A 82 2.01 7.98 -17.76
CA VAL A 82 2.22 7.87 -16.31
C VAL A 82 0.94 7.38 -15.64
N ILE A 83 1.06 6.33 -14.83
CA ILE A 83 -0.04 5.73 -14.07
C ILE A 83 0.31 5.75 -12.59
N ILE A 84 -0.57 6.32 -11.76
CA ILE A 84 -0.42 6.34 -10.30
C ILE A 84 -1.51 5.47 -9.70
N ILE A 85 -1.14 4.45 -8.93
CA ILE A 85 -2.07 3.54 -8.26
C ILE A 85 -1.79 3.59 -6.76
N SER A 86 -2.77 4.02 -5.96
CA SER A 86 -2.60 4.07 -4.51
C SER A 86 -3.68 3.31 -3.75
N ARG A 87 -3.25 2.34 -2.93
CA ARG A 87 -4.11 1.67 -1.97
C ARG A 87 -3.32 0.91 -0.90
N GLU A 88 -3.69 1.11 0.36
CA GLU A 88 -3.09 0.45 1.52
C GLU A 88 -3.27 -1.07 1.52
N SER A 89 -4.38 -1.56 0.95
CA SER A 89 -4.66 -2.99 0.86
C SER A 89 -3.66 -3.74 -0.03
N LEU A 90 -2.89 -3.04 -0.88
CA LEU A 90 -1.84 -3.66 -1.70
C LEU A 90 -0.68 -4.20 -0.85
N SER A 91 -0.57 -3.74 0.40
CA SER A 91 0.37 -4.26 1.40
C SER A 91 -0.27 -5.29 2.34
N GLY A 92 -1.49 -5.70 2.07
CA GLY A 92 -2.18 -6.74 2.82
C GLY A 92 -3.10 -6.19 3.89
N MET A 93 -2.97 -6.70 5.11
CA MET A 93 -3.84 -6.38 6.25
C MET A 93 -3.09 -5.54 7.27
N MET A 94 -3.82 -4.63 7.90
CA MET A 94 -3.34 -3.84 9.02
C MET A 94 -2.93 -4.71 10.23
N PRO A 95 -1.76 -4.46 10.86
CA PRO A 95 -1.36 -5.04 12.13
C PRO A 95 -2.33 -4.71 13.27
N GLY A 96 -2.29 -5.52 14.33
CA GLY A 96 -3.14 -5.37 15.51
C GLY A 96 -4.46 -6.15 15.46
N PHE A 97 -4.85 -6.68 14.30
CA PHE A 97 -5.91 -7.68 14.23
C PHE A 97 -5.38 -9.08 14.59
N ARG A 98 -6.26 -9.93 15.14
CA ARG A 98 -5.96 -11.34 15.41
C ARG A 98 -6.25 -12.20 14.17
N ARG A 99 -5.32 -13.11 13.89
CA ARG A 99 -5.40 -14.13 12.85
C ARG A 99 -5.05 -15.48 13.48
N HIS A 100 -5.99 -16.43 13.47
CA HIS A 100 -5.81 -17.77 14.09
C HIS A 100 -5.28 -17.68 15.53
N GLY A 101 -5.82 -16.76 16.34
CA GLY A 101 -5.41 -16.54 17.72
C GLY A 101 -4.11 -15.74 17.91
N ARG A 102 -3.35 -15.45 16.84
CA ARG A 102 -2.10 -14.66 16.91
C ARG A 102 -2.31 -13.25 16.39
N THR A 103 -1.65 -12.27 17.02
CA THR A 103 -1.64 -10.89 16.54
C THR A 103 -0.82 -10.80 15.25
N VAL A 104 -1.35 -10.14 14.23
CA VAL A 104 -0.56 -9.73 13.07
C VAL A 104 0.30 -8.54 13.49
N THR A 105 1.62 -8.70 13.48
CA THR A 105 2.58 -7.69 13.98
C THR A 105 3.28 -6.89 12.88
N GLY A 106 3.27 -7.37 11.64
CA GLY A 106 3.89 -6.71 10.49
C GLY A 106 3.22 -7.06 9.18
N TYR A 107 3.77 -6.54 8.08
CA TYR A 107 3.22 -6.65 6.72
C TYR A 107 3.97 -7.64 5.83
N GLU A 108 5.29 -7.83 6.02
CA GLU A 108 6.21 -8.56 5.15
C GLU A 108 5.59 -9.85 4.57
N GLY A 109 5.09 -10.72 5.45
CA GLY A 109 4.53 -12.03 5.08
C GLY A 109 3.31 -11.98 4.13
N SER A 110 2.69 -10.82 3.99
CA SER A 110 1.62 -10.57 3.00
C SER A 110 2.02 -9.58 1.91
N ALA A 111 2.80 -8.54 2.23
CA ALA A 111 3.20 -7.50 1.29
C ALA A 111 4.13 -8.02 0.19
N ILE A 112 5.11 -8.88 0.51
CA ILE A 112 6.04 -9.42 -0.50
C ILE A 112 5.31 -10.25 -1.57
N PRO A 113 4.45 -11.24 -1.22
CA PRO A 113 3.68 -11.96 -2.22
C PRO A 113 2.79 -11.04 -3.06
N LEU A 114 2.16 -10.04 -2.46
CA LEU A 114 1.31 -9.08 -3.18
C LEU A 114 2.12 -8.21 -4.14
N ALA A 115 3.26 -7.67 -3.70
CA ALA A 115 4.16 -6.87 -4.54
C ALA A 115 4.65 -7.66 -5.76
N ARG A 116 4.99 -8.95 -5.59
CA ARG A 116 5.35 -9.83 -6.71
C ARG A 116 4.20 -10.02 -7.71
N GLU A 117 3.00 -10.29 -7.24
CA GLU A 117 1.81 -10.39 -8.11
C GLU A 117 1.51 -9.06 -8.83
N ILE A 118 1.74 -7.93 -8.16
CA ILE A 118 1.60 -6.59 -8.73
C ILE A 118 2.57 -6.42 -9.90
N VAL A 119 3.88 -6.62 -9.66
CA VAL A 119 4.93 -6.50 -10.68
C VAL A 119 4.67 -7.43 -11.86
N THR A 120 4.37 -8.70 -11.60
CA THR A 120 4.04 -9.68 -12.65
C THR A 120 2.82 -9.22 -13.47
N GLY A 121 1.76 -8.75 -12.80
CA GLY A 121 0.56 -8.27 -13.48
C GLY A 121 0.80 -7.05 -14.36
N LEU A 122 1.61 -6.08 -13.89
CA LEU A 122 1.95 -4.88 -14.65
C LEU A 122 2.77 -5.21 -15.89
N ARG A 123 3.83 -6.01 -15.76
CA ARG A 123 4.65 -6.45 -16.90
C ARG A 123 3.83 -7.23 -17.92
N GLN A 124 2.89 -8.07 -17.47
CA GLN A 124 1.98 -8.80 -18.36
C GLN A 124 1.01 -7.87 -19.11
N ARG A 125 0.60 -6.75 -18.49
CA ARG A 125 -0.37 -5.82 -19.09
C ARG A 125 0.26 -4.78 -20.00
N PHE A 126 1.42 -4.26 -19.61
CA PHE A 126 2.05 -3.09 -20.23
C PHE A 126 3.37 -3.40 -20.94
N GLY A 127 3.78 -4.66 -20.94
CA GLY A 127 5.03 -5.11 -21.52
C GLY A 127 6.17 -5.20 -20.50
N PRO A 128 7.25 -5.94 -20.82
CA PRO A 128 8.38 -6.12 -19.92
C PRO A 128 9.13 -4.82 -19.62
N ASP A 129 9.07 -3.84 -20.51
CA ASP A 129 9.82 -2.58 -20.44
C ASP A 129 9.10 -1.47 -19.68
N CYS A 130 7.91 -1.73 -19.12
CA CYS A 130 7.22 -0.73 -18.31
C CYS A 130 8.06 -0.37 -17.08
N GLN A 131 8.18 0.92 -16.78
CA GLN A 131 8.94 1.40 -15.64
C GLN A 131 8.04 1.31 -14.41
N ILE A 132 8.34 0.39 -13.51
CA ILE A 132 7.55 0.18 -12.28
C ILE A 132 8.34 0.75 -11.12
N GLU A 133 7.69 1.53 -10.26
CA GLU A 133 8.27 2.05 -9.02
C GLU A 133 7.28 1.86 -7.88
N PHE A 134 7.77 1.44 -6.71
CA PHE A 134 6.96 1.39 -5.50
C PHE A 134 7.27 2.58 -4.61
N LEU A 135 6.23 3.09 -3.96
CA LEU A 135 6.33 4.09 -2.91
C LEU A 135 5.67 3.55 -1.64
N TYR A 136 6.40 3.58 -0.53
CA TYR A 136 5.91 3.28 0.81
C TYR A 136 5.99 4.52 1.68
N THR A 137 4.84 5.03 2.11
CA THR A 137 4.82 5.96 3.23
C THR A 137 5.01 5.19 4.53
N LEU A 138 5.90 5.68 5.39
CA LEU A 138 6.30 5.07 6.66
C LEU A 138 5.81 5.91 7.84
N ARG A 139 5.95 5.37 9.04
CA ARG A 139 5.62 6.04 10.30
C ARG A 139 6.43 5.41 11.42
N GLU A 140 6.84 6.22 12.38
CA GLU A 140 7.52 5.74 13.59
C GLU A 140 6.68 4.68 14.32
N GLY A 141 7.32 3.63 14.84
CA GLY A 141 6.66 2.42 15.33
C GLY A 141 5.67 2.65 16.48
N GLU A 142 6.03 3.41 17.51
CA GLU A 142 5.12 3.71 18.63
C GLU A 142 3.95 4.59 18.19
N SER A 143 4.23 5.61 17.37
CA SER A 143 3.24 6.49 16.75
C SER A 143 2.27 5.69 15.87
N LEU A 144 2.78 4.69 15.13
CA LEU A 144 1.98 3.75 14.36
C LEU A 144 1.06 2.95 15.27
N LEU A 145 1.59 2.32 16.32
CA LEU A 145 0.79 1.51 17.25
C LEU A 145 -0.35 2.32 17.89
N ARG A 146 -0.09 3.56 18.32
CA ARG A 146 -1.16 4.45 18.85
C ARG A 146 -2.25 4.72 17.81
N SER A 147 -1.86 4.95 16.56
CA SER A 147 -2.79 5.18 15.45
C SER A 147 -3.61 3.94 15.10
N LEU A 148 -3.00 2.75 15.20
CA LEU A 148 -3.66 1.46 15.04
C LEU A 148 -4.68 1.24 16.16
N HIS A 149 -4.28 1.42 17.43
CA HIS A 149 -5.16 1.28 18.59
C HIS A 149 -6.41 2.14 18.45
N GLY A 150 -6.23 3.46 18.26
CA GLY A 150 -7.35 4.38 18.12
C GLY A 150 -8.27 4.04 16.93
N HIS A 151 -7.72 3.47 15.85
CA HIS A 151 -8.56 3.06 14.72
C HIS A 151 -9.32 1.77 14.98
N ILE A 152 -8.69 0.77 15.58
CA ILE A 152 -9.34 -0.50 15.91
C ILE A 152 -10.45 -0.24 16.93
N LEU A 153 -10.20 0.58 17.96
CA LEU A 153 -11.20 1.03 18.94
C LEU A 153 -12.46 1.62 18.28
N ARG A 154 -12.29 2.39 17.20
CA ARG A 154 -13.42 3.00 16.47
C ARG A 154 -14.11 2.07 15.46
N SER A 155 -13.46 1.00 15.04
CA SER A 155 -13.92 0.17 13.90
C SER A 155 -14.25 -1.28 14.26
N SER A 156 -13.96 -1.70 15.48
CA SER A 156 -14.17 -3.06 16.00
C SER A 156 -14.46 -2.96 17.51
N PRO A 157 -15.16 -3.92 18.12
CA PRO A 157 -15.34 -3.98 19.57
C PRO A 157 -14.03 -4.37 20.26
N LEU A 158 -13.08 -3.43 20.34
CA LEU A 158 -11.87 -3.54 21.14
C LEU A 158 -12.16 -2.93 22.50
N THR A 159 -12.08 -3.73 23.55
CA THR A 159 -12.24 -3.30 24.95
C THR A 159 -10.91 -2.98 25.62
N GLU A 160 -9.80 -3.36 24.97
CA GLU A 160 -8.47 -3.20 25.53
C GLU A 160 -8.01 -1.75 25.56
N ASP A 161 -7.39 -1.37 26.66
CA ASP A 161 -6.75 -0.07 26.79
C ASP A 161 -5.40 0.00 26.04
N TRP A 162 -4.71 1.15 26.14
CA TRP A 162 -3.45 1.35 25.44
C TRP A 162 -2.34 0.39 25.91
N PRO A 163 -2.05 0.26 27.22
CA PRO A 163 -1.08 -0.73 27.72
C PRO A 163 -1.34 -2.15 27.23
N GLU A 164 -2.59 -2.63 27.30
CA GLU A 164 -2.97 -3.97 26.86
C GLU A 164 -2.74 -4.17 25.36
N PHE A 165 -3.15 -3.18 24.55
CA PHE A 165 -2.94 -3.24 23.10
C PHE A 165 -1.45 -3.21 22.74
N ARG A 166 -0.66 -2.35 23.38
CA ARG A 166 0.78 -2.22 23.15
C ARG A 166 1.53 -3.50 23.52
N ALA A 167 1.11 -4.21 24.55
CA ALA A 167 1.70 -5.48 24.98
C ALA A 167 1.53 -6.61 23.95
N ARG A 168 0.61 -6.47 22.97
CA ARG A 168 0.47 -7.43 21.86
C ARG A 168 1.66 -7.42 20.89
N PHE A 169 2.50 -6.39 20.96
CA PHE A 169 3.66 -6.18 20.10
C PHE A 169 4.91 -6.23 20.99
N PRO A 170 5.70 -7.31 20.97
CA PRO A 170 6.95 -7.38 21.74
C PRO A 170 7.85 -6.19 21.41
N ASP A 171 8.00 -5.91 20.12
CA ASP A 171 8.76 -4.79 19.57
C ASP A 171 7.83 -3.84 18.81
N ALA A 172 8.20 -2.55 18.78
CA ALA A 172 7.52 -1.59 17.92
C ALA A 172 7.77 -1.96 16.44
N PRO A 173 6.76 -1.90 15.55
CA PRO A 173 6.96 -2.22 14.15
C PRO A 173 8.00 -1.31 13.48
N ASP A 174 8.98 -1.91 12.81
CA ASP A 174 9.97 -1.19 12.00
C ASP A 174 9.58 -1.25 10.52
N LEU A 175 8.81 -0.24 10.10
CA LEU A 175 8.35 -0.13 8.72
C LEU A 175 9.49 0.15 7.72
N GLY A 176 10.61 0.71 8.19
CA GLY A 176 11.78 0.96 7.35
C GLY A 176 12.43 -0.36 6.94
N THR A 177 12.66 -1.24 7.92
CA THR A 177 13.15 -2.60 7.64
C THR A 177 12.18 -3.39 6.77
N GLU A 178 10.87 -3.32 7.05
CA GLU A 178 9.87 -4.01 6.20
C GLU A 178 9.90 -3.52 4.75
N ALA A 179 9.98 -2.21 4.51
CA ALA A 179 10.10 -1.65 3.17
C ALA A 179 11.39 -2.10 2.47
N ALA A 180 12.51 -2.16 3.19
CA ALA A 180 13.78 -2.66 2.66
C ALA A 180 13.72 -4.15 2.28
N GLN A 181 13.04 -4.99 3.07
CA GLN A 181 12.84 -6.41 2.71
C GLN A 181 11.97 -6.56 1.46
N ILE A 182 10.92 -5.74 1.32
CA ILE A 182 10.11 -5.70 0.10
C ILE A 182 10.97 -5.31 -1.09
N ALA A 183 11.79 -4.26 -0.97
CA ALA A 183 12.69 -3.79 -2.02
C ALA A 183 13.63 -4.90 -2.49
N LYS A 184 14.27 -5.60 -1.55
CA LYS A 184 15.12 -6.76 -1.85
C LYS A 184 14.34 -7.86 -2.58
N ALA A 185 13.09 -8.11 -2.19
CA ALA A 185 12.29 -9.21 -2.72
C ALA A 185 11.70 -8.96 -4.12
N ILE A 186 11.62 -7.70 -4.56
CA ILE A 186 11.11 -7.30 -5.88
C ILE A 186 12.16 -6.64 -6.79
N ALA A 187 13.42 -6.61 -6.36
CA ALA A 187 14.54 -6.16 -7.18
C ALA A 187 14.49 -6.81 -8.59
N PRO A 188 14.79 -6.06 -9.67
CA PRO A 188 15.38 -4.72 -9.67
C PRO A 188 14.36 -3.56 -9.64
N VAL A 189 13.09 -3.80 -9.29
CA VAL A 189 12.08 -2.73 -9.22
C VAL A 189 12.45 -1.75 -8.10
N PRO A 190 12.61 -0.44 -8.38
CA PRO A 190 12.94 0.55 -7.36
C PRO A 190 11.81 0.71 -6.35
N VAL A 191 12.20 0.89 -5.10
CA VAL A 191 11.30 1.14 -3.97
C VAL A 191 11.76 2.39 -3.25
N HIS A 192 10.85 3.36 -3.19
CA HIS A 192 11.02 4.62 -2.49
C HIS A 192 10.26 4.58 -1.19
N SER A 193 10.74 5.33 -0.20
CA SER A 193 10.11 5.44 1.09
C SER A 193 10.15 6.87 1.61
N ALA A 194 9.06 7.30 2.25
CA ALA A 194 8.96 8.63 2.84
C ALA A 194 8.31 8.54 4.23
N TRP A 195 8.94 9.14 5.24
CA TRP A 195 8.42 9.15 6.60
C TRP A 195 7.29 10.17 6.76
N LEU A 196 6.18 9.75 7.38
CA LEU A 196 5.04 10.62 7.61
C LEU A 196 5.42 11.86 8.42
N GLU A 197 6.34 11.70 9.36
CA GLU A 197 6.86 12.76 10.24
C GLU A 197 7.50 13.91 9.44
N ASP A 198 8.18 13.59 8.34
CA ASP A 198 8.77 14.57 7.44
C ASP A 198 7.70 15.17 6.50
N LEU A 199 6.82 14.31 5.98
CA LEU A 199 5.75 14.70 5.06
C LEU A 199 4.74 15.66 5.67
N VAL A 200 4.54 15.65 6.99
CA VAL A 200 3.65 16.61 7.67
C VAL A 200 4.16 18.05 7.52
N ARG A 201 5.48 18.24 7.35
CA ARG A 201 6.10 19.55 7.15
C ARG A 201 6.14 19.96 5.67
N HIS A 202 5.87 19.03 4.76
CA HIS A 202 5.85 19.30 3.33
C HIS A 202 4.66 20.22 2.97
N PRO A 203 4.80 21.19 2.04
CA PRO A 203 3.70 22.07 1.64
C PRO A 203 2.44 21.34 1.14
N HIS A 204 2.62 20.16 0.54
CA HIS A 204 1.52 19.29 0.08
C HIS A 204 1.11 18.23 1.11
N GLY A 205 1.64 18.29 2.34
CA GLY A 205 1.48 17.26 3.35
C GLY A 205 1.94 15.88 2.83
N PRO A 206 1.25 14.79 3.19
CA PRO A 206 1.50 13.45 2.64
C PRO A 206 1.38 13.34 1.11
N GLY A 207 0.78 14.32 0.42
CA GLY A 207 0.79 14.37 -1.04
C GLY A 207 2.20 14.58 -1.63
N GLY A 208 3.11 15.18 -0.86
CA GLY A 208 4.51 15.43 -1.25
C GLY A 208 5.26 14.18 -1.70
N ALA A 209 4.97 13.04 -1.06
CA ALA A 209 5.63 11.77 -1.37
C ALA A 209 5.48 11.28 -2.82
N ILE A 210 4.52 11.83 -3.59
CA ILE A 210 4.32 11.51 -5.01
C ILE A 210 4.77 12.66 -5.93
N THR A 211 4.88 13.89 -5.42
CA THR A 211 5.23 15.07 -6.24
C THR A 211 6.71 15.34 -6.30
N ASP A 212 7.47 14.79 -5.36
CA ASP A 212 8.93 14.91 -5.25
C ASP A 212 9.63 13.72 -5.92
#